data_AF-A0AA37RW50-F1
#
_entry.id   AF-A0AA37RW50-F1
#
_cell.length_a   1.000
_cell.length_b   1.000
_cell.length_c   1.000
_cell.angle_alpha   90.00
_cell.angle_beta   90.00
_cell.angle_gamma   90.00
#
_symmetry.space_group_name_H-M   'P 1'
#
loop_
_entity.id
_entity.type
_entity.pdbx_description
1 polymer ?
#
loop_
_entity_poly.entity_id
_entity_poly.type
_entity_poly.pdbx_seq_one_letter_code
_entity_poly.pdbx_strand_id
1 'polypeptide(L)'
;MEYEVNLNGRNYLIADYGEGVCVLLVLHYLAPDKLSEYKKSLSGREYRLLSVDLSHAWPNHPLELSQSQLNDIASDLHLLADINWLDEIVFAPSTLGTHVFEILEAKLKTRVRLLNYEHQSQLET
;
A
#
# COMPACT_ATOMS: atom_id res chain seq x y z
N MET A 1 -13.26 -7.97 -0.02
CA MET A 1 -13.79 -7.84 -1.40
C MET A 1 -12.60 -7.66 -2.33
N GLU A 2 -12.62 -8.31 -3.49
CA GLU A 2 -11.60 -8.11 -4.52
C GLU A 2 -12.25 -7.46 -5.74
N TYR A 3 -11.57 -6.48 -6.32
CA TYR A 3 -12.08 -5.74 -7.48
C TYR A 3 -10.93 -5.15 -8.30
N GLU A 4 -11.20 -4.97 -9.59
CA GLU A 4 -10.31 -4.23 -10.48
C GLU A 4 -10.71 -2.76 -10.53
N VAL A 5 -9.72 -1.88 -10.59
CA VAL A 5 -9.92 -0.45 -10.77
C VAL A 5 -8.98 0.08 -11.84
N ASN A 6 -9.50 0.95 -12.70
CA ASN A 6 -8.69 1.70 -13.64
C ASN A 6 -8.33 3.06 -13.03
N LEU A 7 -7.05 3.30 -12.80
CA LEU A 7 -6.51 4.56 -12.27
C LEU A 7 -5.59 5.17 -13.33
N ASN A 8 -5.90 6.39 -13.77
CA ASN A 8 -5.16 7.11 -14.82
C ASN A 8 -4.84 6.25 -16.07
N GLY A 9 -5.77 5.38 -16.49
CA GLY A 9 -5.59 4.52 -17.66
C GLY A 9 -4.88 3.19 -17.39
N ARG A 10 -4.56 2.87 -16.13
CA ARG A 10 -3.85 1.65 -15.71
C ARG A 10 -4.74 0.79 -14.82
N ASN A 11 -4.73 -0.52 -15.04
CA ASN A 11 -5.55 -1.46 -14.25
C ASN A 11 -4.78 -1.97 -13.03
N TYR A 12 -5.45 -1.94 -11.89
CA TYR A 12 -4.97 -2.43 -10.61
C TYR A 12 -5.96 -3.42 -10.03
N LEU A 13 -5.44 -4.49 -9.43
CA LEU A 13 -6.24 -5.40 -8.62
C LEU A 13 -6.17 -4.94 -7.16
N ILE A 14 -7.33 -4.65 -6.58
CA ILE A 14 -7.47 -4.21 -5.21
C ILE A 14 -8.15 -5.31 -4.41
N ALA A 15 -7.64 -5.55 -3.22
CA ALA A 15 -8.32 -6.38 -2.25
C ALA A 15 -8.51 -5.60 -0.94
N ASP A 16 -9.76 -5.46 -0.54
CA ASP A 16 -10.22 -4.65 0.58
C ASP A 16 -10.80 -5.53 1.67
N TYR A 17 -10.27 -5.43 2.88
CA TYR A 17 -10.59 -6.32 4.00
C TYR A 17 -10.69 -5.56 5.32
N GLY A 18 -11.75 -5.83 6.08
CA GLY A 18 -11.94 -5.26 7.41
C GLY A 18 -12.58 -3.88 7.39
N GLU A 19 -12.59 -3.24 8.56
CA GLU A 19 -13.21 -1.94 8.81
C GLU A 19 -12.34 -1.15 9.82
N GLY A 20 -12.42 0.18 9.80
CA GLY A 20 -11.65 1.06 10.69
C GLY A 20 -10.58 1.87 9.95
N VAL A 21 -9.44 2.13 10.61
CA VAL A 21 -8.37 2.97 10.05
C VAL A 21 -7.78 2.32 8.81
N CYS A 22 -7.61 3.09 7.73
CA CYS A 22 -7.16 2.51 6.47
C CYS A 22 -5.65 2.29 6.44
N VAL A 23 -5.25 1.05 6.16
CA VAL A 23 -3.88 0.66 5.89
C VAL A 23 -3.76 0.31 4.42
N LEU A 24 -2.88 1.02 3.72
CA LEU A 24 -2.60 0.78 2.30
C LEU A 24 -1.33 -0.05 2.19
N LEU A 25 -1.48 -1.23 1.61
CA LEU A 25 -0.39 -2.17 1.38
C LEU A 25 -0.16 -2.31 -0.12
N VAL A 26 1.01 -1.92 -0.60
CA VAL A 26 1.32 -1.94 -2.04
C VAL A 26 2.17 -3.15 -2.36
N LEU A 27 1.63 -4.05 -3.17
CA LEU A 27 2.18 -5.34 -3.49
C LEU A 27 2.64 -5.41 -4.94
N HIS A 28 3.51 -6.38 -5.18
CA HIS A 28 3.94 -6.78 -6.50
C HIS A 28 4.11 -8.30 -6.47
N TYR A 29 3.66 -9.03 -7.50
CA TYR A 29 3.67 -10.51 -7.55
C TYR A 29 5.05 -11.13 -7.29
N LEU A 30 6.12 -10.37 -7.59
CA LEU A 30 7.51 -10.75 -7.32
C LEU A 30 7.89 -10.75 -5.82
N ALA A 31 6.98 -10.38 -4.92
CA ALA A 31 7.22 -10.38 -3.47
C ALA A 31 6.05 -11.03 -2.71
N PRO A 32 5.87 -12.36 -2.86
CA PRO A 32 4.67 -13.09 -2.46
C PRO A 32 4.45 -13.20 -0.94
N ASP A 33 5.50 -13.10 -0.11
CA ASP A 33 5.40 -13.57 1.29
C ASP A 33 4.84 -12.54 2.28
N LYS A 34 4.84 -11.24 1.93
CA LYS A 34 4.52 -10.18 2.90
C LYS A 34 3.03 -10.03 3.19
N LEU A 35 2.14 -10.32 2.24
CA LEU A 35 0.70 -10.10 2.44
C LEU A 35 0.14 -10.92 3.62
N SER A 36 0.57 -12.18 3.72
CA SER A 36 0.08 -13.08 4.77
C SER A 36 0.57 -12.67 6.16
N GLU A 37 1.82 -12.20 6.26
CA GLU A 37 2.41 -11.69 7.50
C GLU A 37 1.75 -10.39 7.94
N TYR A 38 1.48 -9.48 6.99
CA TYR A 38 0.76 -8.23 7.26
C TYR A 38 -0.69 -8.46 7.70
N LYS A 39 -1.41 -9.39 7.04
CA LYS A 39 -2.77 -9.75 7.47
C LYS A 39 -2.78 -10.31 8.89
N LYS A 40 -1.76 -11.08 9.28
CA LYS A 40 -1.62 -11.59 10.65
C LYS A 40 -1.27 -10.48 11.66
N SER A 41 -0.35 -9.57 11.34
CA SER A 41 0.04 -8.49 12.26
C SER A 41 -1.09 -7.48 12.52
N LEU A 42 -2.00 -7.32 11.55
CA LEU A 42 -3.18 -6.47 11.67
C LEU A 42 -4.39 -7.20 12.28
N SER A 43 -4.32 -8.52 12.48
CA SER A 43 -5.42 -9.30 13.03
C SER A 43 -5.71 -8.89 14.49
N GLY A 44 -6.98 -8.63 14.79
CA GLY A 44 -7.44 -8.17 16.12
C GLY A 44 -7.44 -6.66 16.34
N ARG A 45 -7.13 -5.85 15.32
CA ARG A 45 -7.23 -4.38 15.35
C ARG A 45 -8.32 -3.90 14.38
N GLU A 46 -8.96 -2.75 14.67
CA GLU A 46 -9.94 -2.11 13.78
C GLU A 46 -9.24 -1.40 12.62
N TYR A 47 -8.76 -2.19 11.66
CA TYR A 47 -8.17 -1.68 10.42
C TYR A 47 -8.91 -2.17 9.18
N ARG A 48 -9.09 -1.26 8.23
CA ARG A 48 -9.45 -1.56 6.84
C ARG A 48 -8.17 -1.67 6.02
N LEU A 49 -7.82 -2.88 5.59
CA LEU A 49 -6.65 -3.14 4.76
C LEU A 49 -7.03 -3.07 3.28
N LEU A 50 -6.50 -2.08 2.58
CA LEU A 50 -6.50 -2.04 1.11
C LEU A 50 -5.15 -2.52 0.61
N SER A 51 -5.11 -3.72 0.02
CA SER A 51 -3.95 -4.19 -0.71
C SER A 51 -4.08 -3.89 -2.20
N VAL A 52 -3.06 -3.25 -2.78
CA VAL A 52 -2.99 -2.85 -4.19
C VAL A 52 -1.94 -3.69 -4.88
N ASP A 53 -2.33 -4.46 -5.88
CA ASP A 53 -1.39 -5.18 -6.73
C ASP A 53 -0.99 -4.34 -7.95
N LEU A 54 0.31 -3.99 -8.04
CA LEU A 54 0.87 -3.22 -9.14
C LEU A 54 1.21 -4.04 -10.38
N SER A 55 1.25 -5.37 -10.26
CA SER A 55 1.83 -6.29 -11.25
C SER A 55 1.25 -6.12 -12.66
N HIS A 56 -0.04 -5.83 -12.75
CA HIS A 56 -0.73 -5.64 -14.02
C HIS A 56 -0.37 -4.30 -14.69
N ALA A 57 -0.27 -3.23 -13.91
CA ALA A 57 0.07 -1.90 -14.40
C ALA A 57 1.58 -1.70 -14.64
N TRP A 58 2.39 -2.43 -13.86
CA TRP A 58 3.84 -2.30 -13.79
C TRP A 58 4.48 -3.68 -13.68
N PRO A 59 4.65 -4.40 -14.79
CA PRO A 59 5.12 -5.80 -14.76
C PRO A 59 6.61 -5.96 -14.43
N ASN A 60 7.38 -4.89 -14.54
CA ASN A 60 8.82 -4.87 -14.27
C ASN A 60 9.09 -4.91 -12.76
N HIS A 61 10.31 -5.31 -12.37
CA HIS A 61 10.66 -5.38 -10.96
C HIS A 61 10.57 -3.99 -10.31
N PRO A 62 10.04 -3.85 -9.07
CA PRO A 62 9.93 -2.56 -8.36
C PRO A 62 11.23 -1.73 -8.31
N LEU A 63 12.39 -2.39 -8.25
CA LEU A 63 13.71 -1.76 -8.26
C LEU A 63 14.15 -1.21 -9.63
N GLU A 64 13.49 -1.60 -10.71
CA GLU A 64 13.77 -1.15 -12.08
C GLU A 64 12.89 0.04 -12.50
N LEU A 65 11.98 0.46 -11.62
CA LEU A 65 11.08 1.58 -11.89
C LEU A 65 11.85 2.90 -11.85
N SER A 66 11.74 3.66 -12.93
CA SER A 66 12.27 5.02 -12.99
C SER A 66 11.48 5.97 -12.08
N GLN A 67 12.09 7.09 -11.70
CA GLN A 67 11.43 8.15 -10.92
C GLN A 67 10.09 8.61 -11.52
N SER A 68 9.99 8.67 -12.86
CA SER A 68 8.73 9.03 -13.54
C SER A 68 7.65 8.00 -13.28
N GLN A 69 7.98 6.71 -13.29
CA GLN A 69 7.01 5.63 -13.03
C GLN A 69 6.60 5.60 -11.56
N LEU A 70 7.53 5.87 -10.64
CA LEU A 70 7.21 6.01 -9.21
C LEU A 70 6.27 7.20 -8.96
N ASN A 71 6.45 8.31 -9.69
CA ASN A 71 5.54 9.46 -9.66
C ASN A 71 4.14 9.14 -10.20
N ASP A 72 4.06 8.34 -11.27
CA ASP A 72 2.79 7.86 -11.81
C ASP A 72 2.07 6.98 -10.77
N ILE A 73 2.76 5.99 -10.20
CA ILE A 73 2.24 5.12 -9.13
C ILE A 73 1.71 5.96 -7.97
N ALA A 74 2.48 6.95 -7.52
CA ALA A 74 2.05 7.80 -6.41
C ALA A 74 0.79 8.62 -6.74
N SER A 75 0.62 9.02 -8.01
CA SER A 75 -0.58 9.72 -8.47
C SER A 75 -1.79 8.78 -8.56
N ASP A 76 -1.57 7.53 -8.96
CA ASP A 76 -2.61 6.49 -9.00
C ASP A 76 -3.08 6.15 -7.59
N LEU A 77 -2.16 5.94 -6.64
CA LEU A 77 -2.49 5.67 -5.25
C LEU A 77 -3.19 6.85 -4.56
N HIS A 78 -2.84 8.09 -4.92
CA HIS A 78 -3.56 9.28 -4.48
C HIS A 78 -5.02 9.26 -4.96
N LEU A 79 -5.24 8.99 -6.25
CA LEU A 79 -6.59 8.87 -6.81
C LEU A 79 -7.37 7.71 -6.16
N LEU A 80 -6.72 6.57 -5.91
CA LEU A 80 -7.34 5.45 -5.22
C LEU A 80 -7.82 5.85 -3.81
N ALA A 81 -6.99 6.59 -3.08
CA ALA A 81 -7.35 7.08 -1.76
C ALA A 81 -8.53 8.05 -1.79
N ASP A 82 -8.60 8.91 -2.80
CA ASP A 82 -9.72 9.84 -2.98
C ASP A 82 -11.02 9.10 -3.33
N ILE A 83 -10.97 8.09 -4.20
CA ILE A 83 -12.13 7.28 -4.58
C ILE A 83 -12.67 6.49 -3.37
N ASN A 84 -11.78 6.02 -2.49
CA ASN A 84 -12.15 5.25 -1.31
C ASN A 84 -12.43 6.11 -0.07
N TRP A 85 -12.41 7.44 -0.21
CA TRP A 85 -12.58 8.42 0.87
C TRP A 85 -11.68 8.13 2.08
N LEU A 86 -10.40 7.88 1.81
CA LEU A 86 -9.42 7.59 2.86
C LEU A 86 -8.91 8.88 3.48
N ASP A 87 -9.31 9.16 4.72
CA ASP A 87 -8.83 10.32 5.49
C ASP A 87 -7.36 10.17 5.89
N GLU A 88 -6.98 8.95 6.28
CA GLU A 88 -5.63 8.58 6.67
C GLU A 88 -5.21 7.29 5.98
N ILE A 89 -3.96 7.27 5.52
CA ILE A 89 -3.34 6.17 4.81
C ILE A 89 -2.09 5.77 5.59
N VAL A 90 -2.14 4.61 6.21
CA VAL A 90 -0.94 4.00 6.78
C VAL A 90 -0.25 3.18 5.72
N PHE A 91 0.92 3.62 5.28
CA PHE A 91 1.68 2.94 4.22
C PHE A 91 2.56 1.85 4.81
N ALA A 92 2.33 0.63 4.33
CA ALA A 92 3.13 -0.54 4.66
C ALA A 92 4.19 -0.79 3.58
N PRO A 93 5.49 -0.61 3.86
CA PRO A 93 6.54 -0.84 2.88
C PRO A 93 6.74 -2.35 2.66
N SER A 94 6.09 -2.90 1.65
CA SER A 94 6.27 -4.31 1.28
C SER A 94 7.34 -4.50 0.21
N THR A 95 7.33 -3.75 -0.90
CA THR A 95 8.10 -4.15 -2.11
C THR A 95 8.82 -3.02 -2.84
N LEU A 96 8.26 -1.82 -2.87
CA LEU A 96 8.81 -0.65 -3.57
C LEU A 96 9.86 0.13 -2.76
N GLY A 97 10.14 -0.31 -1.53
CA GLY A 97 11.00 0.41 -0.59
C GLY A 97 10.37 1.71 -0.07
N THR A 98 11.14 2.45 0.71
CA THR A 98 10.72 3.74 1.30
C THR A 98 10.67 4.89 0.29
N HIS A 99 11.29 4.75 -0.90
CA HIS A 99 11.30 5.80 -1.92
C HIS A 99 9.89 6.13 -2.45
N VAL A 100 9.03 5.12 -2.64
CA VAL A 100 7.62 5.38 -3.00
C VAL A 100 6.89 6.07 -1.87
N PHE A 101 7.21 5.73 -0.62
CA PHE A 101 6.64 6.42 0.53
C PHE A 101 7.02 7.91 0.53
N GLU A 102 8.28 8.26 0.28
CA GLU A 102 8.71 9.68 0.22
C GLU A 102 7.96 10.47 -0.85
N ILE A 103 7.75 9.86 -2.02
CA ILE A 103 6.99 10.50 -3.13
C ILE A 103 5.50 10.62 -2.76
N LEU A 104 4.93 9.59 -2.13
CA LEU A 104 3.56 9.62 -1.63
C LEU A 104 3.39 10.65 -0.53
N GLU A 105 4.30 10.73 0.43
CA GLU A 105 4.30 11.71 1.51
C GLU A 105 4.37 13.13 0.95
N ALA A 106 5.20 13.38 -0.07
CA ALA A 106 5.25 14.68 -0.75
C ALA A 106 3.91 15.06 -1.43
N LYS A 107 3.19 14.08 -2.00
CA LYS A 107 1.91 14.29 -2.71
C LYS A 107 0.70 14.35 -1.79
N LEU A 108 0.63 13.46 -0.82
CA LEU A 108 -0.50 13.24 0.10
C LEU A 108 -0.34 13.98 1.43
N LYS A 109 0.86 14.50 1.72
CA LYS A 109 1.20 15.27 2.91
C LYS A 109 0.71 14.56 4.19
N THR A 110 -0.14 15.22 4.96
CA THR A 110 -0.64 14.76 6.26
C THR A 110 -1.55 13.54 6.19
N ARG A 111 -1.99 13.12 4.98
CA ARG A 111 -2.85 11.94 4.82
C ARG A 111 -2.05 10.64 4.83
N VAL A 112 -0.73 10.68 4.74
CA VAL A 112 0.11 9.49 4.67
C VAL A 112 1.04 9.43 5.88
N ARG A 113 1.09 8.28 6.53
CA ARG A 113 2.13 7.96 7.53
C ARG A 113 2.72 6.59 7.24
N LEU A 114 4.00 6.41 7.54
CA LEU A 114 4.62 5.09 7.43
C LEU A 114 4.10 4.23 8.57
N LEU A 115 3.83 2.95 8.31
CA LEU A 115 3.61 2.01 9.38
C LEU A 115 4.92 1.83 10.16
N ASN A 116 4.99 2.40 11.36
CA ASN A 116 6.11 2.16 12.26
C ASN A 116 6.02 0.72 12.77
N TYR A 117 6.88 -0.16 12.25
CA TYR A 117 7.18 -1.44 12.88
C TYR A 117 8.04 -1.19 14.12
N GLU A 118 7.45 -0.65 15.19
CA GLU A 118 8.09 -0.76 16.49
C GLU A 118 7.93 -2.20 16.98
N HIS A 119 9.08 -2.87 17.13
CA HIS A 119 9.30 -4.17 17.76
C HIS A 119 8.23 -4.57 18.80
N GLN A 120 7.56 -5.71 18.58
CA GLN A 120 7.17 -6.58 19.71
C GLN A 120 8.27 -7.62 19.94
N SER A 121 9.44 -7.13 20.36
CA SER A 121 10.33 -7.90 21.24
C SER A 121 10.02 -7.42 22.66
N GLN A 122 8.94 -7.93 23.26
CA GLN A 122 8.67 -7.93 24.70
C GLN A 122 7.24 -8.42 24.93
N LEU A 123 7.08 -9.74 25.08
CA LEU A 123 6.06 -10.39 25.92
C LEU A 123 6.34 -11.90 25.95
N GLU A 124 7.53 -12.28 26.38
CA GLU A 124 7.73 -13.54 27.09
C GLU A 124 8.57 -13.21 28.32
N THR A 125 7.90 -13.06 29.45
CA THR A 125 8.50 -13.07 30.79
C THR A 125 7.91 -14.27 31.52
#